data_AF-A0A0B1SU56-F1
#
_entry.id   AF-A0A0B1SU56-F1
#
_cell.length_a   1.000
_cell.length_b   1.000
_cell.length_c   1.000
_cell.angle_alpha   90.00
_cell.angle_beta   90.00
_cell.angle_gamma   90.00
#
_symmetry.space_group_name_H-M   'P 1'
#
loop_
_entity.id
_entity.type
_entity.pdbx_description
1 polymer ?
#
loop_
_entity_poly.entity_id
_entity_poly.type
_entity_poly.pdbx_seq_one_letter_code
_entity_poly.pdbx_strand_id
1 'polypeptide(L)'
;MEVIIQGTISALGYLEDGVYYQEPDCYETIRDLIRFLRNDSNTLLARKICGERNIIENDLIPIIKSDNLKDKMFDIALRLLANLTQPAIVSLQGKQPEDREEWQTFWTLEENLRRAKIAFADVKFFSVLKQKLVKYFNETEWEDRFEEDRLVMERIIVLLRYIFSISPTDRDGKRTTTESSSHDRLISAFLESGIDEVLIYIASQSKERDFHLSILVIFALIVKEHSPEDIVTAGRDRTAAEKEKAEEELRQAVEIEQARLEAQRRKVLASRHSRFSGSYVVKGLSAVNKEKDLVVVKPIKDVNEFKFLDERKAKRRVAKNRR
;
A
#
# COMPACT_ATOMS: atom_id res chain seq x y z
N MET A 1 27.29 -8.54 -5.87
CA MET A 1 26.38 -7.52 -6.43
C MET A 1 25.57 -6.86 -5.32
N GLU A 2 24.87 -7.63 -4.48
CA GLU A 2 24.12 -7.10 -3.32
C GLU A 2 24.93 -6.15 -2.42
N VAL A 3 26.12 -6.57 -1.96
CA VAL A 3 27.00 -5.74 -1.10
C VAL A 3 27.35 -4.40 -1.76
N ILE A 4 27.55 -4.40 -3.08
CA ILE A 4 27.87 -3.18 -3.84
C ILE A 4 26.66 -2.24 -3.82
N ILE A 5 25.46 -2.75 -4.12
CA ILE A 5 24.23 -1.96 -4.14
C ILE A 5 23.96 -1.37 -2.75
N GLN A 6 24.11 -2.16 -1.68
CA GLN A 6 23.93 -1.67 -0.31
C GLN A 6 24.96 -0.59 0.05
N GLY A 7 26.24 -0.79 -0.31
CA GLY A 7 27.28 0.22 -0.12
C GLY A 7 27.00 1.51 -0.89
N THR A 8 26.48 1.42 -2.12
CA THR A 8 26.03 2.57 -2.90
C THR A 8 24.87 3.28 -2.21
N ILE A 9 23.86 2.56 -1.70
CA ILE A 9 22.75 3.18 -0.95
C ILE A 9 23.27 3.95 0.27
N SER A 10 24.19 3.35 1.05
CA SER A 10 24.78 4.01 2.21
C SER A 10 25.60 5.25 1.88
N ALA A 11 26.02 5.44 0.63
CA ALA A 11 26.76 6.60 0.14
C ALA A 11 25.85 7.71 -0.44
N LEU A 12 24.53 7.65 -0.19
CA LEU A 12 23.60 8.72 -0.58
C LEU A 12 23.67 9.90 0.40
N GLY A 13 23.70 9.63 1.70
CA GLY A 13 23.59 10.66 2.73
C GLY A 13 22.99 10.13 4.02
N TYR A 14 22.62 11.05 4.88
CA TYR A 14 21.96 10.76 6.15
C TYR A 14 21.04 11.90 6.57
N LEU A 15 20.04 11.57 7.40
CA LEU A 15 19.15 12.54 8.01
C LEU A 15 19.59 12.80 9.45
N GLU A 16 19.89 14.05 9.79
CA GLU A 16 20.23 14.49 11.15
C GLU A 16 19.42 15.73 11.48
N ASP A 17 18.72 15.72 12.62
CA ASP A 17 17.88 16.82 13.11
C ASP A 17 16.86 17.38 12.07
N GLY A 18 16.32 16.49 11.23
CA GLY A 18 15.33 16.85 10.21
C GLY A 18 15.93 17.49 8.95
N VAL A 19 17.25 17.59 8.86
CA VAL A 19 17.99 18.06 7.69
C VAL A 19 18.70 16.88 7.04
N TYR A 20 18.57 16.76 5.71
CA TYR A 20 19.23 15.70 4.97
C TYR A 20 20.58 16.18 4.44
N TYR A 21 21.64 15.48 4.83
CA TYR A 21 23.01 15.75 4.43
C TYR A 21 23.42 14.79 3.33
N GLN A 22 23.60 15.32 2.12
CA GLN A 22 24.09 14.57 0.96
C GLN A 22 25.59 14.30 1.10
N GLU A 23 26.02 13.07 0.82
CA GLU A 23 27.46 12.77 0.67
C GLU A 23 28.05 13.51 -0.55
N PRO A 24 29.37 13.79 -0.59
CA PRO A 24 30.00 14.54 -1.68
C PRO A 24 29.71 13.99 -3.09
N ASP A 25 29.63 12.67 -3.21
CA ASP A 25 29.40 11.96 -4.47
C ASP A 25 27.94 11.53 -4.68
N CYS A 26 26.98 12.11 -3.94
CA CYS A 26 25.56 11.69 -3.98
C CYS A 26 24.97 11.68 -5.41
N TYR A 27 25.31 12.66 -6.25
CA TYR A 27 24.89 12.67 -7.66
C TYR A 27 25.37 11.42 -8.43
N GLU A 28 26.62 11.05 -8.23
CA GLU A 28 27.24 9.87 -8.85
C GLU A 28 26.66 8.57 -8.29
N THR A 29 26.40 8.55 -6.98
CA THR A 29 25.72 7.45 -6.30
C THR A 29 24.33 7.19 -6.89
N ILE A 30 23.49 8.22 -7.08
CA ILE A 30 22.17 8.08 -7.71
C ILE A 30 22.32 7.59 -9.16
N ARG A 31 23.33 8.09 -9.88
CA ARG A 31 23.63 7.66 -11.25
C ARG A 31 23.95 6.17 -11.32
N ASP A 32 24.71 5.65 -10.37
CA ASP A 32 25.03 4.23 -10.25
C ASP A 32 23.81 3.37 -9.90
N LEU A 33 22.95 3.83 -8.99
CA LEU A 33 21.68 3.14 -8.69
C LEU A 33 20.78 3.03 -9.93
N ILE A 34 20.68 4.10 -10.73
CA ILE A 34 19.95 4.07 -12.01
C ILE A 34 20.58 3.05 -12.97
N ARG A 35 21.91 2.96 -13.03
CA ARG A 35 22.60 1.96 -13.87
C ARG A 35 22.32 0.54 -13.39
N PHE A 36 22.31 0.29 -12.07
CA PHE A 36 21.96 -1.01 -11.52
C PHE A 36 20.53 -1.40 -11.86
N LEU A 37 19.57 -0.47 -11.76
CA LEU A 37 18.17 -0.73 -12.12
C LEU A 37 17.97 -0.97 -13.63
N ARG A 38 18.75 -0.29 -14.48
CA ARG A 38 18.69 -0.50 -15.94
C ARG A 38 19.22 -1.86 -16.36
N ASN A 39 20.24 -2.35 -15.65
CA ASN A 39 20.88 -3.63 -15.92
C ASN A 39 20.36 -4.73 -14.98
N ASP A 40 19.23 -4.49 -14.32
CA ASP A 40 18.69 -5.42 -13.33
C ASP A 40 18.23 -6.68 -14.07
N SER A 41 18.77 -7.83 -13.66
CA SER A 41 18.41 -9.12 -14.24
C SER A 41 16.94 -9.47 -13.97
N ASN A 42 16.46 -10.60 -14.49
CA ASN A 42 15.10 -11.10 -14.23
C ASN A 42 14.78 -11.25 -12.72
N THR A 43 15.79 -11.36 -11.86
CA THR A 43 15.62 -11.44 -10.40
C THR A 43 15.25 -10.11 -9.74
N LEU A 44 15.38 -8.99 -10.44
CA LEU A 44 15.11 -7.62 -9.98
C LEU A 44 15.78 -7.30 -8.63
N LEU A 45 17.03 -7.74 -8.48
CA LEU A 45 17.78 -7.68 -7.23
C LEU A 45 18.03 -6.24 -6.80
N ALA A 46 18.44 -5.36 -7.71
CA ALA A 46 18.71 -3.96 -7.37
C ALA A 46 17.42 -3.26 -6.90
N ARG A 47 16.32 -3.48 -7.61
CA ARG A 47 15.02 -2.93 -7.23
C ARG A 47 14.55 -3.44 -5.87
N LYS A 48 14.70 -4.74 -5.58
CA LYS A 48 14.36 -5.33 -4.28
C LYS A 48 15.16 -4.68 -3.15
N ILE A 49 16.49 -4.58 -3.29
CA ILE A 49 17.35 -3.99 -2.26
C ILE A 49 17.01 -2.52 -2.03
N CYS A 50 16.84 -1.72 -3.09
CA CYS A 50 16.42 -0.32 -2.96
C CYS A 50 15.09 -0.18 -2.23
N GLY A 51 14.12 -1.05 -2.55
CA GLY A 51 12.82 -1.07 -1.90
C GLY A 51 12.88 -1.51 -0.43
N GLU A 52 13.62 -2.58 -0.12
CA GLU A 52 13.84 -3.10 1.24
C GLU A 52 14.52 -2.09 2.16
N ARG A 53 15.47 -1.30 1.64
CA ARG A 53 16.11 -0.18 2.34
C ARG A 53 15.24 1.08 2.39
N ASN A 54 14.10 1.09 1.70
CA ASN A 54 13.14 2.18 1.63
C ASN A 54 13.79 3.55 1.31
N ILE A 55 14.68 3.55 0.31
CA ILE A 55 15.44 4.76 -0.06
C ILE A 55 14.54 5.88 -0.60
N ILE A 56 13.29 5.56 -0.98
CA ILE A 56 12.27 6.56 -1.33
C ILE A 56 12.00 7.48 -0.13
N GLU A 57 11.70 6.91 1.03
CA GLU A 57 11.39 7.65 2.25
C GLU A 57 12.66 8.22 2.90
N ASN A 58 13.72 7.41 2.96
CA ASN A 58 14.91 7.72 3.75
C ASN A 58 15.86 8.71 3.06
N ASP A 59 15.88 8.74 1.73
CA ASP A 59 16.88 9.49 0.95
C ASP A 59 16.24 10.39 -0.11
N LEU A 60 15.47 9.83 -1.05
CA LEU A 60 15.06 10.54 -2.26
C LEU A 60 14.05 11.66 -2.01
N ILE A 61 13.03 11.40 -1.17
CA ILE A 61 12.07 12.44 -0.78
C ILE A 61 12.76 13.56 0.02
N PRO A 62 13.61 13.26 1.03
CA PRO A 62 14.42 14.28 1.70
C PRO A 62 15.34 15.08 0.77
N ILE A 63 16.02 14.43 -0.18
CA ILE A 63 16.86 15.10 -1.20
C ILE A 63 16.01 16.07 -2.02
N ILE A 64 14.87 15.63 -2.56
CA ILE A 64 13.99 16.47 -3.40
C ILE A 64 13.45 17.68 -2.63
N LYS A 65 13.15 17.53 -1.33
CA LYS A 65 12.66 18.61 -0.46
C LYS A 65 13.76 19.52 0.09
N SER A 66 15.02 19.23 -0.19
CA SER A 66 16.15 20.01 0.35
C SER A 66 16.12 21.43 -0.19
N ASP A 67 16.35 22.40 0.68
CA ASP A 67 16.42 23.80 0.28
C ASP A 67 17.64 24.03 -0.63
N ASN A 68 17.48 24.87 -1.65
CA ASN A 68 18.54 25.17 -2.64
C ASN A 68 19.06 23.95 -3.43
N LEU A 69 18.24 22.90 -3.59
CA LEU A 69 18.59 21.75 -4.43
C LEU A 69 18.85 22.20 -5.88
N LYS A 70 20.04 21.87 -6.39
CA LYS A 70 20.43 22.20 -7.78
C LYS A 70 19.57 21.41 -8.78
N ASP A 71 19.23 22.03 -9.91
CA ASP A 71 18.37 21.43 -10.95
C ASP A 71 18.87 20.07 -11.45
N LYS A 72 20.19 19.92 -11.64
CA LYS A 72 20.79 18.63 -12.04
C LYS A 72 20.57 17.54 -10.99
N MET A 73 20.63 17.90 -9.71
CA MET A 73 20.41 16.96 -8.61
C MET A 73 18.92 16.60 -8.48
N PHE A 74 18.04 17.59 -8.65
CA PHE A 74 16.60 17.35 -8.74
C PHE A 74 16.25 16.40 -9.88
N ASP A 75 16.76 16.63 -11.09
CA ASP A 75 16.50 15.78 -12.25
C ASP A 75 16.90 14.33 -12.01
N ILE A 76 18.13 14.09 -11.53
CA ILE A 76 18.61 12.72 -11.33
C ILE A 76 17.89 12.02 -10.16
N ALA A 77 17.58 12.73 -9.08
CA ALA A 77 16.79 12.18 -7.97
C ALA A 77 15.37 11.84 -8.42
N LEU A 78 14.72 12.72 -9.21
CA LEU A 78 13.40 12.48 -9.79
C LEU A 78 13.41 11.26 -10.74
N ARG A 79 14.49 11.05 -11.50
CA ARG A 79 14.67 9.87 -12.35
C ARG A 79 14.69 8.58 -11.55
N LEU A 80 15.48 8.54 -10.48
CA LEU A 80 15.55 7.36 -9.62
C LEU A 80 14.23 7.13 -8.89
N LEU A 81 13.61 8.20 -8.37
CA LEU A 81 12.33 8.13 -7.66
C LEU A 81 11.21 7.62 -8.57
N ALA A 82 11.05 8.18 -9.77
CA ALA A 82 10.05 7.72 -10.74
C ALA A 82 10.30 6.26 -11.15
N ASN A 83 11.56 5.85 -11.31
CA ASN A 83 11.91 4.47 -11.62
C ASN A 83 11.50 3.51 -10.50
N LEU A 84 11.84 3.83 -9.24
CA LEU A 84 11.54 2.97 -8.08
C LEU A 84 10.05 2.93 -7.73
N THR A 85 9.28 3.95 -8.12
CA THR A 85 7.84 4.04 -7.86
C THR A 85 6.99 3.36 -8.96
N GLN A 86 7.61 2.83 -10.03
CA GLN A 86 6.89 2.10 -11.08
C GLN A 86 6.08 0.93 -10.50
N PRO A 87 4.83 0.71 -10.95
CA PRO A 87 4.04 -0.47 -10.56
C PRO A 87 4.81 -1.78 -10.79
N ALA A 88 4.65 -2.78 -9.92
CA ALA A 88 5.45 -4.01 -10.02
C ALA A 88 5.29 -4.71 -11.36
N ILE A 89 4.08 -4.67 -11.95
CA ILE A 89 3.81 -5.24 -13.27
C ILE A 89 4.64 -4.59 -14.38
N VAL A 90 4.92 -3.29 -14.29
CA VAL A 90 5.77 -2.58 -15.26
C VAL A 90 7.23 -3.03 -15.12
N SER A 91 7.68 -3.30 -13.89
CA SER A 91 9.01 -3.87 -13.63
C SER A 91 9.17 -5.28 -14.22
N LEU A 92 8.07 -6.02 -14.35
CA LEU A 92 7.98 -7.31 -15.04
C LEU A 92 7.66 -7.19 -16.54
N GLN A 93 7.96 -6.04 -17.15
CA GLN A 93 7.73 -5.77 -18.58
C GLN A 93 6.26 -5.93 -19.01
N GLY A 94 5.32 -5.72 -18.09
CA GLY A 94 3.89 -5.84 -18.35
C GLY A 94 3.37 -7.29 -18.40
N LYS A 95 4.22 -8.30 -18.13
CA LYS A 95 3.83 -9.70 -18.13
C LYS A 95 3.32 -10.13 -16.75
N GLN A 96 2.23 -10.90 -16.73
CA GLN A 96 1.77 -11.49 -15.48
C GLN A 96 2.77 -12.54 -15.00
N PRO A 97 3.04 -12.64 -13.69
CA PRO A 97 3.90 -13.68 -13.15
C PRO A 97 3.38 -15.08 -13.50
N GLU A 98 4.24 -15.93 -14.05
CA GLU A 98 3.89 -17.28 -14.50
C GLU A 98 4.23 -18.34 -13.45
N ASP A 99 5.30 -18.13 -12.67
CA ASP A 99 5.77 -19.08 -11.66
C ASP A 99 5.80 -18.51 -10.24
N ARG A 100 6.11 -19.38 -9.28
CA ARG A 100 6.16 -19.03 -7.86
C ARG A 100 7.20 -17.96 -7.54
N GLU A 101 8.35 -17.98 -8.21
CA GLU A 101 9.46 -17.05 -7.96
C GLU A 101 9.14 -15.65 -8.51
N GLU A 102 8.51 -15.59 -9.69
CA GLU A 102 7.99 -14.34 -10.26
C GLU A 102 6.86 -13.77 -9.40
N TRP A 103 5.92 -14.61 -8.91
CA TRP A 103 4.88 -14.16 -7.98
C TRP A 103 5.47 -13.63 -6.67
N GLN A 104 6.48 -14.32 -6.12
CA GLN A 104 7.19 -13.83 -4.93
C GLN A 104 7.84 -12.47 -5.21
N THR A 105 8.49 -12.33 -6.36
CA THR A 105 9.10 -11.06 -6.78
C THR A 105 8.06 -9.95 -6.90
N PHE A 106 6.94 -10.20 -7.59
CA PHE A 106 5.85 -9.25 -7.72
C PHE A 106 5.36 -8.75 -6.35
N TRP A 107 5.06 -9.67 -5.43
CA TRP A 107 4.56 -9.29 -4.10
C TRP A 107 5.60 -8.57 -3.25
N THR A 108 6.88 -8.93 -3.35
CA THR A 108 7.96 -8.18 -2.69
C THR A 108 8.03 -6.74 -3.20
N LEU A 109 7.89 -6.52 -4.51
CA LEU A 109 7.89 -5.17 -5.08
C LEU A 109 6.66 -4.37 -4.66
N GLU A 110 5.47 -4.97 -4.71
CA GLU A 110 4.22 -4.33 -4.24
C GLU A 110 4.27 -3.98 -2.75
N GLU A 111 4.85 -4.86 -1.92
CA GLU A 111 5.09 -4.58 -0.50
C GLU A 111 6.00 -3.36 -0.32
N ASN A 112 7.13 -3.32 -1.04
CA ASN A 112 8.07 -2.22 -0.95
C ASN A 112 7.41 -0.87 -1.33
N LEU A 113 6.61 -0.84 -2.40
CA LEU A 113 5.84 0.34 -2.80
C LEU A 113 4.83 0.75 -1.74
N ARG A 114 4.10 -0.22 -1.18
CA ARG A 114 3.08 0.02 -0.15
C ARG A 114 3.69 0.62 1.11
N ARG A 115 4.87 0.15 1.54
CA ARG A 115 5.60 0.75 2.67
C ARG A 115 5.97 2.21 2.41
N ALA A 116 6.40 2.53 1.19
CA ALA A 116 6.79 3.89 0.81
C ALA A 116 5.60 4.84 0.58
N LYS A 117 4.37 4.33 0.38
CA LYS A 117 3.18 5.16 0.02
C LYS A 117 2.99 6.36 0.94
N ILE A 118 3.10 6.16 2.25
CA ILE A 118 2.83 7.21 3.23
C ILE A 118 3.90 8.31 3.24
N ALA A 119 5.13 8.02 2.81
CA ALA A 119 6.20 9.00 2.73
C ALA A 119 5.91 10.11 1.71
N PHE A 120 5.06 9.83 0.72
CA PHE A 120 4.60 10.83 -0.26
C PHE A 120 3.51 11.76 0.29
N ALA A 121 2.90 11.47 1.44
CA ALA A 121 1.95 12.37 2.09
C ALA A 121 2.68 13.56 2.76
N ASP A 122 3.39 14.33 1.96
CA ASP A 122 4.24 15.45 2.35
C ASP A 122 3.96 16.67 1.48
N VAL A 123 3.49 17.75 2.11
CA VAL A 123 3.10 18.98 1.42
C VAL A 123 4.29 19.63 0.71
N LYS A 124 5.45 19.68 1.38
CA LYS A 124 6.67 20.30 0.84
C LYS A 124 7.16 19.56 -0.41
N PHE A 125 7.08 18.23 -0.42
CA PHE A 125 7.40 17.42 -1.60
C PHE A 125 6.54 17.85 -2.81
N PHE A 126 5.22 17.90 -2.66
CA PHE A 126 4.35 18.35 -3.74
C PHE A 126 4.55 19.81 -4.11
N SER A 127 4.82 20.70 -3.14
CA SER A 127 5.13 22.11 -3.42
C SER A 127 6.38 22.28 -4.29
N VAL A 128 7.42 21.46 -4.10
CA VAL A 128 8.62 21.47 -4.97
C VAL A 128 8.27 21.03 -6.39
N LEU A 129 7.46 19.97 -6.55
CA LEU A 129 7.01 19.52 -7.87
C LEU A 129 6.13 20.58 -8.55
N LYS A 130 5.22 21.21 -7.81
CA LYS A 130 4.38 22.32 -8.25
C LYS A 130 5.23 23.47 -8.80
N GLN A 131 6.27 23.90 -8.08
CA GLN A 131 7.13 24.99 -8.54
C GLN A 131 7.75 24.70 -9.91
N LYS A 132 8.18 23.46 -10.16
CA LYS A 132 8.70 23.04 -11.47
C LYS A 132 7.65 23.11 -12.56
N LEU A 133 6.44 22.62 -12.28
CA LEU A 133 5.31 22.67 -13.22
C LEU A 133 4.90 24.11 -13.54
N VAL A 134 4.74 24.98 -12.52
CA VAL A 134 4.37 26.39 -12.69
C VAL A 134 5.41 27.13 -13.54
N LYS A 135 6.70 26.97 -13.22
CA LYS A 135 7.78 27.59 -13.99
C LYS A 135 7.70 27.24 -15.47
N TYR A 136 7.47 25.97 -15.80
CA TYR A 136 7.42 25.50 -17.18
C TYR A 136 6.11 25.89 -17.89
N PHE A 137 4.95 25.63 -17.28
CA PHE A 137 3.65 25.77 -17.96
C PHE A 137 3.04 27.17 -17.87
N ASN A 138 3.34 27.94 -16.82
CA ASN A 138 2.70 29.23 -16.55
C ASN A 138 3.65 30.41 -16.76
N GLU A 139 4.93 30.26 -16.40
CA GLU A 139 5.90 31.36 -16.42
C GLU A 139 6.79 31.37 -17.68
N THR A 140 6.87 30.25 -18.42
CA THR A 140 7.66 30.14 -19.65
C THR A 140 6.74 30.13 -20.86
N GLU A 141 6.98 31.05 -21.79
CA GLU A 141 6.28 31.11 -23.07
C GLU A 141 6.49 29.82 -23.86
N TRP A 142 5.48 29.41 -24.63
CA TRP A 142 5.48 28.12 -25.32
C TRP A 142 6.68 27.96 -26.25
N GLU A 143 7.10 29.02 -26.93
CA GLU A 143 8.22 29.04 -27.86
C GLU A 143 9.59 28.89 -27.19
N ASP A 144 9.69 29.24 -25.90
CA ASP A 144 10.95 29.23 -25.13
C ASP A 144 11.14 27.93 -24.31
N ARG A 145 10.23 26.96 -24.47
CA ARG A 145 10.28 25.68 -23.74
C ARG A 145 11.21 24.69 -24.42
N PHE A 146 12.22 24.23 -23.69
CA PHE A 146 13.15 23.21 -24.16
C PHE A 146 12.62 21.79 -23.94
N GLU A 147 12.97 20.89 -24.85
CA GLU A 147 12.60 19.46 -24.76
C GLU A 147 13.16 18.79 -23.49
N GLU A 148 14.34 19.20 -23.05
CA GLU A 148 14.94 18.68 -21.80
C GLU A 148 14.08 19.00 -20.58
N ASP A 149 13.53 20.22 -20.50
CA ASP A 149 12.62 20.64 -19.42
C ASP A 149 11.27 19.93 -19.54
N ARG A 150 10.78 19.71 -20.77
CA ARG A 150 9.57 18.94 -21.04
C ARG A 150 9.66 17.52 -20.47
N LEU A 151 10.79 16.84 -20.67
CA LEU A 151 11.03 15.49 -20.14
C LEU A 151 11.00 15.44 -18.60
N VAL A 152 11.40 16.52 -17.93
CA VAL A 152 11.26 16.64 -16.48
C VAL A 152 9.79 16.73 -16.10
N MET A 153 8.99 17.54 -16.80
CA MET A 153 7.55 17.68 -16.54
C MET A 153 6.80 16.37 -16.76
N GLU A 154 7.05 15.69 -17.88
CA GLU A 154 6.48 14.36 -18.16
C GLU A 154 6.79 13.38 -17.02
N ARG A 155 8.01 13.42 -16.49
CA ARG A 155 8.41 12.58 -15.38
C ARG A 155 7.71 12.92 -14.07
N ILE A 156 7.46 14.20 -13.80
CA ILE A 156 6.64 14.63 -12.65
C ILE A 156 5.23 14.04 -12.78
N ILE A 157 4.59 14.20 -13.93
CA ILE A 157 3.23 13.70 -14.17
C ILE A 157 3.17 12.16 -14.06
N VAL A 158 4.16 11.45 -14.61
CA VAL A 158 4.27 9.99 -14.48
C VAL A 158 4.46 9.57 -13.02
N LEU A 159 5.31 10.28 -12.26
CA LEU A 159 5.52 10.01 -10.85
C LEU A 159 4.23 10.20 -10.05
N LEU A 160 3.49 11.30 -10.26
CA LEU A 160 2.21 11.54 -9.60
C LEU A 160 1.23 10.38 -9.86
N ARG A 161 1.11 9.94 -11.12
CA ARG A 161 0.30 8.78 -11.47
C ARG A 161 0.75 7.52 -10.74
N TYR A 162 2.06 7.27 -10.65
CA TYR A 162 2.58 6.10 -9.95
C TYR A 162 2.29 6.15 -8.45
N ILE A 163 2.51 7.28 -7.79
CA ILE A 163 2.23 7.47 -6.36
C ILE A 163 0.76 7.14 -6.05
N PHE A 164 -0.19 7.73 -6.80
CA PHE A 164 -1.61 7.46 -6.59
C PHE A 164 -2.03 6.06 -7.03
N SER A 165 -1.25 5.35 -7.84
CA SER A 165 -1.54 3.96 -8.23
C SER A 165 -1.22 2.95 -7.12
N ILE A 166 -0.33 3.28 -6.17
CA ILE A 166 0.08 2.38 -5.10
C ILE A 166 -1.14 1.89 -4.30
N SER A 167 -1.20 0.57 -4.06
CA SER A 167 -2.28 -0.06 -3.31
C SER A 167 -2.35 0.39 -1.84
N PRO A 168 -3.51 0.25 -1.18
CA PRO A 168 -3.65 0.52 0.24
C PRO A 168 -2.65 -0.24 1.10
N THR A 169 -2.29 0.33 2.24
CA THR A 169 -1.43 -0.28 3.26
C THR A 169 -2.19 -1.29 4.13
N ASP A 170 -1.50 -2.25 4.72
CA ASP A 170 -2.11 -3.18 5.69
C ASP A 170 -2.72 -2.46 6.91
N ARG A 171 -2.22 -1.25 7.20
CA ARG A 171 -2.76 -0.38 8.27
C ARG A 171 -4.12 0.18 7.88
N ASP A 172 -4.36 0.44 6.59
CA ASP A 172 -5.63 0.99 6.10
C ASP A 172 -6.80 0.02 6.32
N GLY A 173 -6.54 -1.28 6.32
CA GLY A 173 -7.55 -2.30 6.64
C GLY A 173 -7.83 -2.49 8.13
N LYS A 174 -7.01 -1.90 9.02
CA LYS A 174 -7.10 -2.01 10.49
C LYS A 174 -7.47 -0.70 11.16
N ARG A 175 -7.73 0.35 10.38
CA ARG A 175 -8.03 1.69 10.85
C ARG A 175 -9.38 1.76 11.55
N THR A 176 -9.49 2.67 12.51
CA THR A 176 -10.79 3.07 13.06
C THR A 176 -11.51 3.99 12.06
N THR A 177 -12.84 4.13 12.17
CA THR A 177 -13.62 4.98 11.26
C THR A 177 -13.21 6.46 11.29
N THR A 178 -12.49 6.87 12.33
CA THR A 178 -11.98 8.24 12.53
C THR A 178 -10.58 8.47 11.96
N GLU A 179 -9.86 7.41 11.58
CA GLU A 179 -8.50 7.51 11.05
C GLU A 179 -8.51 7.62 9.52
N SER A 180 -7.83 8.66 9.01
CA SER A 180 -7.59 8.83 7.57
C SER A 180 -6.71 7.70 7.03
N SER A 181 -7.08 7.15 5.87
CA SER A 181 -6.25 6.16 5.20
C SER A 181 -4.94 6.78 4.69
N SER A 182 -3.97 5.94 4.31
CA SER A 182 -2.75 6.38 3.64
C SER A 182 -3.05 7.13 2.34
N HIS A 183 -4.11 6.73 1.64
CA HIS A 183 -4.57 7.38 0.42
C HIS A 183 -5.18 8.76 0.72
N ASP A 184 -6.01 8.88 1.77
CA ASP A 184 -6.60 10.17 2.16
C ASP A 184 -5.54 11.16 2.60
N ARG A 185 -4.54 10.72 3.39
CA ARG A 185 -3.42 11.56 3.83
C ARG A 185 -2.60 12.06 2.64
N LEU A 186 -2.39 11.21 1.64
CA LEU A 186 -1.74 11.59 0.40
C LEU A 186 -2.55 12.65 -0.37
N ILE A 187 -3.87 12.45 -0.48
CA ILE A 187 -4.78 13.43 -1.11
C ILE A 187 -4.74 14.76 -0.34
N SER A 188 -4.78 14.74 1.00
CA SER A 188 -4.69 15.97 1.79
C SER A 188 -3.40 16.74 1.51
N ALA A 189 -2.25 16.07 1.52
CA ALA A 189 -0.97 16.72 1.22
C ALA A 189 -0.90 17.26 -0.22
N PHE A 190 -1.47 16.53 -1.18
CA PHE A 190 -1.57 16.93 -2.57
C PHE A 190 -2.41 18.21 -2.73
N LEU A 191 -3.62 18.24 -2.16
CA LEU A 191 -4.51 19.40 -2.21
C LEU A 191 -3.94 20.60 -1.43
N GLU A 192 -3.36 20.38 -0.24
CA GLU A 192 -2.76 21.45 0.56
C GLU A 192 -1.58 22.12 -0.15
N SER A 193 -0.83 21.38 -0.97
CA SER A 193 0.24 21.96 -1.79
C SER A 193 -0.27 22.85 -2.94
N GLY A 194 -1.53 22.71 -3.34
CA GLY A 194 -2.14 23.37 -4.48
C GLY A 194 -1.55 22.96 -5.83
N ILE A 195 -0.98 21.75 -5.94
CA ILE A 195 -0.48 21.21 -7.21
C ILE A 195 -1.64 20.76 -8.13
N ASP A 196 -2.77 20.40 -7.53
CA ASP A 196 -4.02 20.05 -8.21
C ASP A 196 -4.54 21.19 -9.09
N GLU A 197 -4.50 22.43 -8.60
CA GLU A 197 -4.86 23.63 -9.37
C GLU A 197 -4.01 23.78 -10.63
N VAL A 198 -2.71 23.45 -10.53
CA VAL A 198 -1.78 23.50 -11.66
C VAL A 198 -2.10 22.39 -12.66
N LEU A 199 -2.43 21.18 -12.20
CA LEU A 199 -2.86 20.11 -13.10
C LEU A 199 -4.19 20.45 -13.82
N ILE A 200 -5.14 21.07 -13.12
CA ILE A 200 -6.40 21.54 -13.71
C ILE A 200 -6.11 22.62 -14.75
N TYR A 201 -5.21 23.56 -14.45
CA TYR A 201 -4.78 24.57 -15.41
C TYR A 201 -4.20 23.92 -16.67
N ILE A 202 -3.24 22.99 -16.55
CA ILE A 202 -2.65 22.28 -17.70
C ILE A 202 -3.72 21.55 -18.50
N ALA A 203 -4.66 20.86 -17.84
CA ALA A 203 -5.75 20.14 -18.50
C ALA A 203 -6.72 21.06 -19.27
N SER A 204 -6.83 22.33 -18.88
CA SER A 204 -7.64 23.33 -19.57
C SER A 204 -6.97 23.94 -20.82
N GLN A 205 -5.65 23.80 -20.95
CA GLN A 205 -4.89 24.35 -22.06
C GLN A 205 -4.90 23.40 -23.26
N SER A 206 -5.41 23.87 -24.40
CA SER A 206 -5.48 23.08 -25.65
C SER A 206 -4.11 22.69 -26.22
N LYS A 207 -3.08 23.51 -25.96
CA LYS A 207 -1.68 23.25 -26.36
C LYS A 207 -1.04 22.09 -25.61
N GLU A 208 -1.55 21.76 -24.40
CA GLU A 208 -0.96 20.75 -23.51
C GLU A 208 -1.63 19.38 -23.63
N ARG A 209 -2.16 19.08 -24.81
CA ARG A 209 -2.98 17.88 -25.07
C ARG A 209 -2.28 16.57 -24.70
N ASP A 210 -0.96 16.52 -24.82
CA ASP A 210 -0.16 15.33 -24.51
C ASP A 210 -0.21 14.95 -23.02
N PHE A 211 -0.52 15.91 -22.14
CA PHE A 211 -0.63 15.68 -20.70
C PHE A 211 -2.05 15.32 -20.26
N HIS A 212 -3.08 15.62 -21.06
CA HIS A 212 -4.49 15.53 -20.65
C HIS A 212 -4.89 14.14 -20.17
N LEU A 213 -4.52 13.09 -20.90
CA LEU A 213 -4.85 11.71 -20.53
C LEU A 213 -4.18 11.32 -19.21
N SER A 214 -2.92 11.69 -19.03
CA SER A 214 -2.16 11.38 -17.81
C SER A 214 -2.75 12.11 -16.59
N ILE A 215 -3.14 13.37 -16.75
CA ILE A 215 -3.81 14.16 -15.69
C ILE A 215 -5.17 13.55 -15.34
N LEU A 216 -5.98 13.17 -16.33
CA LEU A 216 -7.26 12.49 -16.09
C LEU A 216 -7.06 11.21 -15.28
N VAL A 217 -6.04 10.40 -15.61
CA VAL A 217 -5.72 9.18 -14.86
C VAL A 217 -5.32 9.49 -13.42
N ILE A 218 -4.57 10.57 -13.17
CA ILE A 218 -4.23 11.00 -11.80
C ILE A 218 -5.51 11.28 -11.00
N PHE A 219 -6.44 12.08 -11.54
CA PHE A 219 -7.70 12.38 -10.86
C PHE A 219 -8.58 11.14 -10.66
N ALA A 220 -8.62 10.22 -11.63
CA ALA A 220 -9.29 8.94 -11.46
C ALA A 220 -8.66 8.09 -10.33
N LEU A 221 -7.33 8.11 -10.19
CA LEU A 221 -6.63 7.42 -9.11
C LEU A 221 -6.81 8.09 -7.74
N ILE A 222 -7.01 9.41 -7.69
CA ILE A 222 -7.35 10.14 -6.46
C ILE A 222 -8.67 9.60 -5.89
N VAL A 223 -9.69 9.47 -6.73
CA VAL A 223 -11.03 9.00 -6.29
C VAL A 223 -11.18 7.49 -6.24
N LYS A 224 -10.16 6.69 -6.59
CA LYS A 224 -10.27 5.23 -6.76
C LYS A 224 -10.72 4.46 -5.51
N GLU A 225 -10.47 5.01 -4.33
CA GLU A 225 -10.80 4.38 -3.03
C GLU A 225 -12.05 4.98 -2.38
N HIS A 226 -12.77 5.86 -3.09
CA HIS A 226 -13.95 6.56 -2.59
C HIS A 226 -15.21 6.12 -3.34
N SER A 227 -16.34 6.05 -2.62
CA SER A 227 -17.64 5.89 -3.29
C SER A 227 -18.08 7.24 -3.88
N PRO A 228 -18.68 7.26 -5.08
CA PRO A 228 -19.23 8.49 -5.65
C PRO A 228 -20.26 9.17 -4.75
N GLU A 229 -21.08 8.38 -4.05
CA GLU A 229 -22.11 8.88 -3.13
C GLU A 229 -21.50 9.65 -1.95
N ASP A 230 -20.41 9.13 -1.38
CA ASP A 230 -19.70 9.79 -0.27
C ASP A 230 -19.09 11.11 -0.73
N ILE A 231 -18.55 11.18 -1.95
CA ILE A 231 -17.97 12.42 -2.50
C ILE A 231 -19.05 13.49 -2.73
N VAL A 232 -20.21 13.12 -3.29
CA VAL A 232 -21.30 14.08 -3.56
C VAL A 232 -21.90 14.63 -2.27
N THR A 233 -21.92 13.82 -1.21
CA THR A 233 -22.43 14.23 0.10
C THR A 233 -21.36 14.91 0.96
N ALA A 234 -20.07 14.72 0.66
CA ALA A 234 -18.97 15.39 1.33
C ALA A 234 -19.08 16.92 1.15
N GLY A 235 -19.09 17.64 2.27
CA GLY A 235 -19.25 19.10 2.29
C GLY A 235 -20.68 19.60 2.36
N ARG A 236 -21.70 18.72 2.28
CA ARG A 236 -23.08 19.08 2.61
C ARG A 236 -23.28 18.99 4.13
N ASP A 237 -23.79 20.07 4.72
CA ASP A 237 -24.27 20.01 6.10
C ASP A 237 -25.43 19.03 6.20
N ARG A 238 -25.23 17.97 6.97
CA ARG A 238 -26.28 17.00 7.26
C ARG A 238 -27.41 17.70 8.02
N THR A 239 -28.63 17.54 7.53
CA THR A 239 -29.82 18.05 8.20
C THR A 239 -29.99 17.37 9.57
N ALA A 240 -30.69 18.03 10.50
CA ALA A 240 -30.95 17.46 11.83
C ALA A 240 -31.62 16.07 11.74
N ALA A 241 -32.56 15.89 10.81
CA ALA A 241 -33.22 14.62 10.55
C ALA A 241 -32.26 13.53 10.02
N GLU A 242 -31.33 13.86 9.13
CA GLU A 242 -30.32 12.92 8.63
C GLU A 242 -29.32 12.51 9.73
N LYS A 243 -29.04 13.39 10.70
CA LYS A 243 -28.22 13.07 11.86
C LYS A 243 -28.95 12.12 12.81
N GLU A 244 -30.19 12.45 13.17
CA GLU A 244 -31.03 11.62 14.04
C GLU A 244 -31.24 10.21 13.45
N LYS A 245 -31.53 10.12 12.14
CA LYS A 245 -31.66 8.83 11.45
C LYS A 245 -30.39 7.99 11.53
N ALA A 246 -29.21 8.59 11.37
CA ALA A 246 -27.97 7.84 11.44
C ALA A 246 -27.56 7.46 12.88
N GLU A 247 -27.90 8.28 13.88
CA GLU A 247 -27.75 7.87 15.28
C GLU A 247 -28.63 6.66 15.60
N GLU A 248 -29.84 6.62 15.06
CA GLU A 248 -30.76 5.50 15.22
C GLU A 248 -30.27 4.25 14.47
N GLU A 249 -29.82 4.37 13.22
CA GLU A 249 -29.19 3.28 12.47
C GLU A 249 -27.94 2.74 13.18
N LEU A 250 -27.12 3.62 13.76
CA LEU A 250 -25.94 3.23 14.54
C LEU A 250 -26.34 2.49 15.81
N ARG A 251 -27.36 2.95 16.55
CA ARG A 251 -27.89 2.24 17.71
C ARG A 251 -28.34 0.84 17.35
N GLN A 252 -29.11 0.69 16.28
CA GLN A 252 -29.61 -0.61 15.82
C GLN A 252 -28.44 -1.55 15.45
N ALA A 253 -27.43 -1.04 14.73
CA ALA A 253 -26.25 -1.83 14.40
C ALA A 253 -25.47 -2.28 15.67
N VAL A 254 -25.33 -1.40 16.66
CA VAL A 254 -24.69 -1.71 17.95
C VAL A 254 -25.47 -2.77 18.71
N GLU A 255 -26.80 -2.66 18.77
CA GLU A 255 -27.64 -3.66 19.45
C GLU A 255 -27.55 -5.04 18.78
N ILE A 256 -27.55 -5.09 17.44
CA ILE A 256 -27.39 -6.33 16.68
C ILE A 256 -26.04 -6.99 16.98
N GLU A 257 -24.94 -6.22 16.95
CA GLU A 257 -23.61 -6.77 17.25
C GLU A 257 -23.46 -7.15 18.74
N GLN A 258 -24.04 -6.40 19.67
CA GLN A 258 -24.09 -6.78 21.07
C GLN A 258 -24.85 -8.10 21.27
N ALA A 259 -26.03 -8.25 20.67
CA ALA A 259 -26.81 -9.49 20.72
C ALA A 259 -26.03 -10.68 20.11
N ARG A 260 -25.31 -10.45 19.01
CA ARG A 260 -24.43 -11.45 18.38
C ARG A 260 -23.29 -11.86 19.31
N LEU A 261 -22.59 -10.90 19.90
CA LEU A 261 -21.51 -11.14 20.87
C LEU A 261 -22.03 -11.85 22.12
N GLU A 262 -23.21 -11.48 22.63
CA GLU A 262 -23.85 -12.17 23.73
C GLU A 262 -24.22 -13.61 23.38
N ALA A 263 -24.80 -13.85 22.20
CA ALA A 263 -25.12 -15.20 21.74
C ALA A 263 -23.84 -16.05 21.60
N GLN A 264 -22.75 -15.46 21.12
CA GLN A 264 -21.45 -16.12 21.05
C GLN A 264 -20.87 -16.39 22.45
N ARG A 265 -20.95 -15.42 23.37
CA ARG A 265 -20.57 -15.61 24.78
C ARG A 265 -21.39 -16.71 25.43
N ARG A 266 -22.71 -16.77 25.23
CA ARG A 266 -23.59 -17.85 25.73
C ARG A 266 -23.22 -19.21 25.14
N LYS A 267 -22.76 -19.28 23.89
CA LYS A 267 -22.27 -20.53 23.26
C LYS A 267 -20.90 -20.99 23.80
N VAL A 268 -20.06 -20.05 24.24
CA VAL A 268 -18.69 -20.32 24.74
C VAL A 268 -18.66 -20.52 26.26
N LEU A 269 -19.55 -19.87 27.00
CA LEU A 269 -19.78 -20.08 28.43
C LEU A 269 -20.60 -21.35 28.67
N ALA A 270 -19.98 -22.51 28.43
CA ALA A 270 -20.13 -23.55 29.44
C ALA A 270 -19.64 -22.91 30.75
N SER A 271 -20.42 -22.94 31.84
CA SER A 271 -20.16 -22.14 33.06
C SER A 271 -18.88 -22.50 33.83
N ARG A 272 -17.91 -23.17 33.20
CA ARG A 272 -16.75 -23.81 33.79
C ARG A 272 -15.53 -23.63 32.90
N HIS A 273 -14.36 -23.47 33.54
CA HIS A 273 -13.09 -23.26 32.86
C HIS A 273 -12.73 -24.42 31.91
N SER A 274 -11.85 -24.18 30.93
CA SER A 274 -11.45 -25.16 29.90
C SER A 274 -10.84 -26.48 30.43
N ARG A 275 -10.45 -26.53 31.71
CA ARG A 275 -9.93 -27.73 32.39
C ARG A 275 -10.99 -28.46 33.22
N PHE A 276 -12.23 -27.97 33.25
CA PHE A 276 -13.33 -28.65 33.90
C PHE A 276 -13.80 -29.81 33.01
N SER A 277 -13.36 -31.00 33.38
CA SER A 277 -13.52 -32.20 32.57
C SER A 277 -14.69 -33.03 33.10
N GLY A 278 -15.84 -32.98 32.41
CA GLY A 278 -16.95 -33.91 32.65
C GLY A 278 -16.78 -35.18 31.82
N SER A 279 -17.04 -36.34 32.41
CA SER A 279 -17.10 -37.61 31.68
C SER A 279 -18.55 -37.96 31.37
N TYR A 280 -18.83 -38.31 30.11
CA TYR A 280 -20.15 -38.69 29.61
C TYR A 280 -20.11 -40.12 29.09
N VAL A 281 -21.19 -40.87 29.26
CA VAL A 281 -21.35 -42.23 28.71
C VAL A 281 -22.28 -42.15 27.51
N VAL A 282 -21.80 -42.59 26.34
CA VAL A 282 -22.60 -42.68 25.11
C VAL A 282 -23.24 -44.06 25.07
N LYS A 283 -24.52 -44.13 25.43
CA LYS A 283 -25.28 -45.39 25.42
C LYS A 283 -25.46 -45.91 24.00
N GLY A 284 -25.27 -47.21 23.80
CA GLY A 284 -25.49 -47.89 22.51
C GLY A 284 -24.31 -47.84 21.54
N LEU A 285 -23.18 -47.25 21.95
CA LEU A 285 -21.92 -47.30 21.21
C LEU A 285 -20.87 -48.02 22.07
N SER A 286 -20.51 -49.24 21.69
CA SER A 286 -19.57 -50.05 22.47
C SER A 286 -18.17 -49.43 22.48
N ALA A 287 -17.53 -49.46 23.64
CA ALA A 287 -16.11 -49.18 23.77
C ALA A 287 -15.28 -50.29 23.08
N VAL A 288 -13.95 -50.17 23.13
CA VAL A 288 -13.01 -51.17 22.60
C VAL A 288 -13.29 -52.58 23.19
N ASN A 289 -13.88 -52.64 24.39
CA ASN A 289 -14.49 -53.85 24.92
C ASN A 289 -16.01 -53.82 24.66
N LYS A 290 -16.53 -54.85 23.97
CA LYS A 290 -17.94 -54.96 23.55
C LYS A 290 -18.94 -54.99 24.72
N GLU A 291 -18.48 -55.28 25.94
CA GLU A 291 -19.32 -55.37 27.14
C GLU A 291 -19.59 -54.03 27.81
N LYS A 292 -18.95 -52.94 27.38
CA LYS A 292 -19.05 -51.62 28.03
C LYS A 292 -19.36 -50.53 27.02
N ASP A 293 -20.19 -49.56 27.42
CA ASP A 293 -20.49 -48.36 26.65
C ASP A 293 -19.28 -47.40 26.61
N LEU A 294 -19.18 -46.62 25.53
CA LEU A 294 -18.10 -45.66 25.31
C LEU A 294 -18.19 -44.49 26.30
N VAL A 295 -17.07 -44.21 26.98
CA VAL A 295 -16.90 -43.03 27.85
C VAL A 295 -16.13 -41.95 27.11
N VAL A 296 -16.67 -40.73 27.10
CA VAL A 296 -16.06 -39.56 26.46
C VAL A 296 -15.88 -38.42 27.43
N VAL A 297 -14.78 -37.69 27.29
CA VAL A 297 -14.35 -36.64 28.23
C VAL A 297 -14.82 -35.24 27.77
N LYS A 298 -15.53 -35.17 26.65
CA LYS A 298 -16.14 -33.95 26.11
C LYS A 298 -17.59 -34.24 25.71
N PRO A 299 -18.53 -33.30 25.94
CA PRO A 299 -19.91 -33.47 25.51
C PRO A 299 -19.95 -33.54 23.98
N ILE A 300 -20.55 -34.61 23.46
CA ILE A 300 -20.76 -34.79 22.02
C ILE A 300 -22.06 -34.05 21.66
N LYS A 301 -21.96 -33.11 20.72
CA LYS A 301 -23.13 -32.35 20.24
C LYS A 301 -23.92 -33.12 19.18
N ASP A 302 -23.23 -33.91 18.36
CA ASP A 302 -23.84 -34.81 17.38
C ASP A 302 -23.05 -36.13 17.33
N VAL A 303 -23.75 -37.25 17.53
CA VAL A 303 -23.17 -38.60 17.54
C VAL A 303 -22.73 -39.03 16.13
N ASN A 304 -23.33 -38.46 15.08
CA ASN A 304 -22.99 -38.78 13.69
C ASN A 304 -21.68 -38.13 13.24
N GLU A 305 -21.24 -37.06 13.90
CA GLU A 305 -19.94 -36.41 13.64
C GLU A 305 -18.78 -37.10 14.38
N PHE A 306 -19.07 -38.14 15.16
CA PHE A 306 -18.12 -38.77 16.08
C PHE A 306 -17.15 -39.74 15.36
N LYS A 307 -16.08 -39.20 14.77
CA LYS A 307 -15.03 -39.97 14.06
C LYS A 307 -13.88 -40.39 14.98
N PHE A 308 -14.06 -41.45 15.76
CA PHE A 308 -13.07 -41.91 16.75
C PHE A 308 -11.74 -42.45 16.15
N LEU A 309 -11.63 -42.63 14.83
CA LEU A 309 -10.50 -43.34 14.20
C LEU A 309 -9.58 -42.48 13.32
N ASP A 310 -9.95 -41.23 13.01
CA ASP A 310 -9.20 -40.43 12.02
C ASP A 310 -8.19 -39.46 12.65
N GLU A 311 -8.40 -39.04 13.90
CA GLU A 311 -7.54 -38.03 14.54
C GLU A 311 -6.26 -38.62 15.18
N ARG A 312 -6.29 -39.89 15.60
CA ARG A 312 -5.13 -40.58 16.20
C ARG A 312 -4.29 -41.38 15.19
N LYS A 313 -4.78 -41.57 13.96
CA LYS A 313 -3.98 -42.19 12.90
C LYS A 313 -3.10 -41.11 12.29
N ALA A 314 -1.79 -41.37 12.22
CA ALA A 314 -0.88 -40.52 11.47
C ALA A 314 -1.43 -40.33 10.04
N LYS A 315 -1.82 -39.11 9.68
CA LYS A 315 -2.30 -38.81 8.33
C LYS A 315 -1.19 -39.20 7.35
N ARG A 316 -1.47 -40.11 6.41
CA ARG A 316 -0.52 -40.45 5.34
C ARG A 316 -0.17 -39.13 4.63
N ARG A 317 1.12 -38.77 4.60
CA ARG A 317 1.62 -37.66 3.79
C ARG A 317 1.26 -37.98 2.33
N VAL A 318 0.32 -37.23 1.77
CA VAL A 318 0.04 -37.26 0.34
C VAL A 318 1.26 -36.67 -0.34
N ALA A 319 1.90 -37.45 -1.23
CA ALA A 319 2.98 -36.93 -2.05
C ALA A 319 2.42 -35.77 -2.87
N LYS A 320 3.02 -34.57 -2.73
CA LYS A 320 2.74 -33.47 -3.64
C LYS A 320 3.27 -33.89 -5.00
N ASN A 321 2.39 -34.40 -5.87
CA ASN A 321 2.72 -34.55 -7.27
C ASN A 321 3.09 -33.17 -7.79
N ARG A 322 4.34 -33.05 -8.27
CA ARG A 322 4.74 -31.93 -9.12
C ARG A 322 3.85 -31.96 -10.36
N ARG A 323 2.98 -30.96 -10.47
CA ARG A 323 2.61 -30.38 -11.75
C ARG A 323 2.80 -28.89 -11.61
#